data_AF-A0AAI8VT42-F1
#
_entry.id   AF-A0AAI8VT42-F1
#
_cell.length_a   1.000
_cell.length_b   1.000
_cell.length_c   1.000
_cell.angle_alpha   90.00
_cell.angle_beta   90.00
_cell.angle_gamma   90.00
#
_symmetry.space_group_name_H-M   'P 1'
#
loop_
_entity.id
_entity.type
_entity.pdbx_description
1 polymer ?
#
loop_
_entity_poly.entity_id
_entity_poly.type
_entity_poly.pdbx_seq_one_letter_code
_entity_poly.pdbx_strand_id
1 'polypeptide(L)'
;MEAISKALGMKILIAECKSVPDSDVRAGGTAFDEVLKTCNELMIGCPLDDGTRDMITKVELRQMRTDSMAVNLAWGGVMDEASLVKALDEGWIACVFDDRHASLETLQTLVKTTLESYVVGKPQT
;
A
#
# COMPACT_ATOMS: atom_id res chain seq x y z
N MET A 1 -10.20 9.33 -8.14
CA MET A 1 -10.14 7.85 -8.15
C MET A 1 -11.48 7.21 -7.88
N GLU A 2 -12.23 7.63 -6.86
CA GLU A 2 -13.52 7.00 -6.51
C GLU A 2 -14.49 6.78 -7.68
N ALA A 3 -14.74 7.81 -8.50
CA ALA A 3 -15.64 7.70 -9.66
C ALA A 3 -15.15 6.69 -10.72
N ILE A 4 -13.84 6.63 -10.95
CA ILE A 4 -13.22 5.70 -11.92
C ILE A 4 -13.28 4.28 -11.36
N SER A 5 -12.89 4.07 -10.10
CA SER A 5 -12.93 2.76 -9.45
C SER A 5 -14.36 2.20 -9.38
N LYS A 6 -15.37 3.05 -9.11
CA LYS A 6 -16.79 2.66 -9.18
C LYS A 6 -17.19 2.26 -10.59
N ALA A 7 -16.77 3.02 -11.61
CA ALA A 7 -17.08 2.69 -13.01
C ALA A 7 -16.44 1.37 -13.46
N LEU A 8 -15.30 1.01 -12.88
CA LEU A 8 -14.61 -0.28 -13.09
C LEU A 8 -15.21 -1.43 -12.25
N GLY A 9 -16.27 -1.17 -11.46
CA GLY A 9 -16.92 -2.19 -10.63
C GLY A 9 -16.16 -2.57 -9.37
N MET A 10 -15.19 -1.76 -8.95
CA MET A 10 -14.40 -2.02 -7.74
C MET A 10 -15.21 -1.68 -6.48
N LYS A 11 -15.04 -2.49 -5.42
CA LYS A 11 -15.50 -2.15 -4.08
C LYS A 11 -14.54 -1.13 -3.47
N ILE A 12 -15.06 0.02 -3.07
CA ILE A 12 -14.27 1.08 -2.45
C ILE A 12 -14.42 1.00 -0.93
N LEU A 13 -13.28 0.93 -0.25
CA LEU A 13 -13.18 1.04 1.21
C LEU A 13 -12.54 2.39 1.55
N ILE A 14 -13.05 3.07 2.57
CA ILE A 14 -12.45 4.31 3.06
C ILE A 14 -11.85 4.01 4.42
N ALA A 15 -10.53 3.90 4.48
CA ALA A 15 -9.83 3.67 5.74
C ALA A 15 -10.06 4.82 6.72
N GLU A 16 -10.27 4.47 7.98
CA GLU A 16 -10.13 5.40 9.09
C GLU A 16 -8.64 5.57 9.46
N CYS A 17 -8.33 6.61 10.25
CA CYS A 17 -6.98 6.78 10.79
C CYS A 17 -6.56 5.56 11.64
N LYS A 18 -5.30 5.12 11.50
CA LYS A 18 -4.73 4.00 12.27
C LYS A 18 -4.86 4.16 13.80
N SER A 19 -4.90 5.39 14.29
CA SER A 19 -5.06 5.71 15.72
C SER A 19 -6.50 5.59 16.22
N VAL A 20 -7.49 5.48 15.33
CA VAL A 20 -8.90 5.37 15.70
C VAL A 20 -9.24 3.91 15.96
N PRO A 21 -9.78 3.58 17.16
CA PRO A 21 -10.24 2.22 17.45
C PRO A 21 -11.38 1.79 16.53
N ASP A 22 -11.50 0.48 16.29
CA ASP A 22 -12.57 -0.11 15.49
C ASP A 22 -13.99 0.27 15.96
N SER A 23 -14.16 0.56 17.27
CA SER A 23 -15.45 1.01 17.83
C SER A 23 -15.89 2.40 17.38
N ASP A 24 -14.94 3.22 16.92
CA ASP A 24 -15.10 4.65 16.68
C ASP A 24 -15.00 5.00 15.19
N VAL A 25 -15.03 3.99 14.32
CA VAL A 25 -15.03 4.16 12.87
C VAL A 25 -16.25 4.98 12.44
N ARG A 26 -16.01 6.05 11.67
CA ARG A 26 -17.07 6.94 11.22
C ARG A 26 -18.06 6.22 10.29
N ALA A 27 -19.28 6.75 10.18
CA ALA A 27 -20.26 6.24 9.23
C ALA A 27 -19.71 6.28 7.79
N GLY A 28 -19.66 5.11 7.13
CA GLY A 28 -19.10 4.95 5.79
C GLY A 28 -17.58 4.75 5.74
N GLY A 29 -16.90 4.75 6.88
CA GLY A 29 -15.51 4.34 7.02
C GLY A 29 -15.35 2.82 7.19
N THR A 30 -14.11 2.37 7.16
CA THR A 30 -13.69 0.99 7.40
C THR A 30 -12.49 1.01 8.33
N ALA A 31 -12.45 0.11 9.31
CA ALA A 31 -11.33 0.00 10.23
C ALA A 31 -10.02 -0.18 9.45
N PHE A 32 -8.95 0.47 9.91
CA PHE A 32 -7.68 0.50 9.22
C PHE A 32 -7.15 -0.93 8.94
N ASP A 33 -7.17 -1.79 9.95
CA ASP A 33 -6.72 -3.18 9.84
C ASP A 33 -7.62 -4.03 8.91
N GLU A 34 -8.92 -3.73 8.84
CA GLU A 34 -9.82 -4.40 7.92
C GLU A 34 -9.49 -4.02 6.46
N VAL A 35 -9.18 -2.75 6.21
CA VAL A 35 -8.72 -2.31 4.89
C VAL A 35 -7.45 -3.04 4.49
N LEU A 36 -6.43 -3.09 5.36
CA LEU A 36 -5.18 -3.79 5.06
C LEU A 36 -5.41 -5.25 4.66
N LYS A 37 -6.22 -5.99 5.42
CA LYS A 37 -6.47 -7.42 5.19
C LYS A 37 -7.29 -7.73 3.93
N THR A 38 -8.10 -6.78 3.48
CA THR A 38 -9.10 -7.02 2.42
C THR A 38 -8.79 -6.32 1.10
N CYS A 39 -8.03 -5.22 1.13
CA CYS A 39 -7.73 -4.44 -0.06
C CYS A 39 -6.78 -5.19 -1.01
N ASN A 40 -7.09 -5.07 -2.30
CA ASN A 40 -6.21 -5.44 -3.41
C ASN A 40 -5.35 -4.24 -3.85
N GLU A 41 -5.86 -3.03 -3.68
CA GLU A 41 -5.12 -1.80 -3.96
C GLU A 41 -5.25 -0.85 -2.76
N LEU A 42 -4.13 -0.61 -2.07
CA LEU A 42 -4.05 0.35 -0.98
C LEU A 42 -3.53 1.67 -1.52
N MET A 43 -4.37 2.70 -1.51
CA MET A 43 -3.99 4.04 -1.96
C MET A 43 -3.83 4.99 -0.78
N ILE A 44 -2.63 5.57 -0.64
CA ILE A 44 -2.27 6.40 0.51
C ILE A 44 -2.06 7.84 0.02
N GLY A 45 -2.84 8.76 0.55
CA GLY A 45 -2.81 10.18 0.16
C GLY A 45 -3.03 11.11 1.35
N CYS A 46 -2.41 10.81 2.48
CA CYS A 46 -2.48 11.64 3.69
C CYS A 46 -1.27 12.59 3.80
N PRO A 47 -1.41 13.75 4.48
CA PRO A 47 -0.28 14.58 4.86
C PRO A 47 0.72 13.81 5.74
N LEU A 48 1.99 14.21 5.70
CA LEU A 48 2.99 13.73 6.64
C LEU A 48 2.93 14.56 7.94
N ASP A 49 2.63 13.91 9.04
CA ASP A 49 2.72 14.43 10.40
C ASP A 49 3.26 13.35 11.35
N ASP A 50 3.33 13.63 12.65
CA ASP A 50 3.88 12.67 13.63
C ASP A 50 3.03 11.40 13.77
N GLY A 51 1.74 11.45 13.40
CA GLY A 51 0.83 10.30 13.43
C GLY A 51 0.86 9.46 12.15
N THR A 52 1.27 10.05 11.02
CA THR A 52 1.36 9.36 9.73
C THR A 52 2.78 8.97 9.32
N ARG A 53 3.81 9.48 10.02
CA ARG A 53 5.21 9.06 9.84
C ARG A 53 5.37 7.57 10.12
N ASP A 54 5.94 6.86 9.15
CA ASP A 54 6.13 5.41 9.18
C ASP A 54 4.84 4.66 9.58
N MET A 55 3.69 5.16 9.13
CA MET A 55 2.40 4.55 9.40
C MET A 55 2.31 3.16 8.77
N ILE A 56 2.88 3.01 7.57
CA ILE A 56 2.98 1.74 6.85
C ILE A 56 4.39 1.18 6.97
N THR A 57 4.53 0.17 7.80
CA THR A 57 5.78 -0.57 8.03
C THR A 57 5.60 -2.04 7.64
N LYS A 58 6.62 -2.87 7.92
CA LYS A 58 6.52 -4.32 7.86
C LYS A 58 5.30 -4.91 8.58
N VAL A 59 4.78 -4.27 9.64
CA VAL A 59 3.64 -4.78 10.40
C VAL A 59 2.37 -4.71 9.55
N GLU A 60 2.15 -3.58 8.89
CA GLU A 60 0.99 -3.34 8.04
C GLU A 60 1.13 -4.11 6.73
N LEU A 61 2.31 -4.08 6.11
CA LEU A 61 2.58 -4.77 4.84
C LEU A 61 2.38 -6.29 4.94
N ARG A 62 2.66 -6.89 6.10
CA ARG A 62 2.40 -8.33 6.33
C ARG A 62 0.94 -8.69 6.54
N GLN A 63 0.10 -7.71 6.87
CA GLN A 63 -1.34 -7.94 6.98
C GLN A 63 -2.03 -7.83 5.62
N MET A 64 -1.37 -7.21 4.65
CA MET A 64 -1.88 -7.07 3.30
C MET A 64 -1.89 -8.40 2.57
N ARG A 65 -2.72 -8.48 1.53
CA ARG A 65 -2.75 -9.65 0.67
C ARG A 65 -1.47 -9.70 -0.18
N THR A 66 -0.97 -10.88 -0.44
CA THR A 66 0.24 -11.06 -1.27
C THR A 66 0.05 -10.64 -2.72
N ASP A 67 -1.18 -10.59 -3.20
CA ASP A 67 -1.55 -10.11 -4.54
C ASP A 67 -1.91 -8.62 -4.56
N SER A 68 -1.73 -7.91 -3.44
CA SER A 68 -2.09 -6.50 -3.34
C SER A 68 -0.98 -5.55 -3.83
N MET A 69 -1.41 -4.36 -4.23
CA MET A 69 -0.58 -3.23 -4.62
C MET A 69 -0.68 -2.12 -3.57
N ALA A 70 0.44 -1.52 -3.18
CA ALA A 70 0.47 -0.27 -2.43
C ALA A 70 0.78 0.92 -3.36
N VAL A 71 0.00 1.99 -3.28
CA VAL A 71 0.15 3.22 -4.08
C VAL A 71 0.36 4.39 -3.13
N ASN A 72 1.59 4.88 -3.05
CA ASN A 72 1.95 6.06 -2.27
C ASN A 72 1.80 7.33 -3.11
N LEU A 73 0.81 8.14 -2.78
CA LEU A 73 0.66 9.53 -3.24
C LEU A 73 0.95 10.55 -2.12
N ALA A 74 1.31 10.08 -0.93
CA ALA A 74 1.62 10.94 0.21
C ALA A 74 3.00 11.59 0.04
N TRP A 75 3.36 12.46 0.98
CA TRP A 75 4.73 12.95 1.05
C TRP A 75 5.63 11.86 1.66
N GLY A 76 6.89 11.80 1.21
CA GLY A 76 7.83 10.76 1.65
C GLY A 76 7.91 10.64 3.18
N GLY A 77 8.08 9.40 3.67
CA GLY A 77 8.15 9.08 5.10
C GLY A 77 6.81 8.63 5.73
N VAL A 78 5.74 8.49 4.96
CA VAL A 78 4.51 7.80 5.43
C VAL A 78 4.66 6.28 5.37
N MET A 79 5.39 5.80 4.36
CA MET A 79 5.78 4.40 4.23
C MET A 79 7.27 4.24 4.52
N ASP A 80 7.62 3.23 5.31
CA ASP A 80 9.01 2.87 5.58
C ASP A 80 9.62 2.19 4.33
N GLU A 81 10.52 2.90 3.65
CA GLU A 81 11.17 2.43 2.41
C GLU A 81 11.89 1.08 2.60
N ALA A 82 12.54 0.88 3.74
CA ALA A 82 13.24 -0.37 4.03
C ALA A 82 12.26 -1.55 4.16
N SER A 83 11.10 -1.31 4.78
CA SER A 83 10.02 -2.29 4.83
C SER A 83 9.41 -2.55 3.46
N LEU A 84 9.31 -1.55 2.58
CA LEU A 84 8.77 -1.72 1.22
C LEU A 84 9.67 -2.61 0.35
N VAL A 85 10.97 -2.32 0.35
CA VAL A 85 11.96 -3.14 -0.36
C VAL A 85 11.88 -4.59 0.12
N LYS A 86 11.86 -4.79 1.43
CA LYS A 86 11.76 -6.12 2.02
C LYS A 86 10.44 -6.82 1.71
N ALA A 87 9.33 -6.08 1.70
CA ALA A 87 8.02 -6.63 1.39
C ALA A 87 7.94 -7.15 -0.04
N LEU A 88 8.61 -6.49 -0.98
CA LEU A 88 8.68 -6.96 -2.37
C LEU A 88 9.65 -8.12 -2.55
N ASP A 89 10.81 -8.07 -1.90
CA ASP A 89 11.80 -9.15 -1.94
C ASP A 89 11.26 -10.46 -1.32
N GLU A 90 10.51 -10.36 -0.22
CA GLU A 90 9.87 -11.51 0.45
C GLU A 90 8.47 -11.84 -0.10
N GLY A 91 7.94 -11.07 -1.06
CA GLY A 91 6.63 -11.30 -1.67
C GLY A 91 5.43 -11.13 -0.73
N TRP A 92 5.52 -10.25 0.27
CA TRP A 92 4.39 -9.89 1.15
C TRP A 92 3.31 -9.09 0.41
N ILE A 93 3.71 -8.35 -0.63
CA ILE A 93 2.83 -7.63 -1.56
C ILE A 93 3.37 -7.81 -2.99
N ALA A 94 2.52 -7.62 -3.99
CA ALA A 94 2.88 -7.85 -5.38
C ALA A 94 3.65 -6.67 -6.00
N CYS A 95 3.27 -5.44 -5.66
CA CYS A 95 3.86 -4.24 -6.23
C CYS A 95 3.68 -3.00 -5.35
N VAL A 96 4.56 -2.03 -5.57
CA VAL A 96 4.48 -0.69 -4.97
C VAL A 96 4.62 0.35 -6.08
N PHE A 97 3.74 1.34 -6.08
CA PHE A 97 3.87 2.55 -6.87
C PHE A 97 4.09 3.73 -5.93
N ASP A 98 5.16 4.48 -6.11
CA ASP A 98 5.45 5.69 -5.33
C ASP A 98 5.62 6.88 -6.27
N ASP A 99 4.68 7.84 -6.19
CA ASP A 99 4.68 9.05 -7.02
C ASP A 99 5.71 10.09 -6.53
N ARG A 100 6.18 9.99 -5.28
CA ARG A 100 6.81 11.10 -4.57
C ARG A 100 8.11 10.67 -3.89
N HIS A 101 9.23 10.92 -4.57
CA HIS A 101 10.60 10.89 -4.01
C HIS A 101 10.89 9.68 -3.09
N ALA A 102 10.83 8.47 -3.64
CA ALA A 102 11.64 7.39 -3.10
C ALA A 102 13.12 7.72 -3.31
N SER A 103 13.99 7.38 -2.35
CA SER A 103 15.43 7.53 -2.53
C SER A 103 15.91 6.80 -3.80
N LEU A 104 16.99 7.28 -4.45
CA LEU A 104 17.52 6.65 -5.67
C LEU A 104 17.88 5.17 -5.47
N GLU A 105 18.32 4.82 -4.28
CA GLU A 105 18.62 3.45 -3.87
C GLU A 105 17.34 2.60 -3.83
N THR A 106 16.28 3.11 -3.18
CA THR A 106 14.96 2.47 -3.17
C THR A 106 14.40 2.32 -4.58
N LEU A 107 14.48 3.34 -5.44
CA LEU A 107 14.01 3.25 -6.83
C LEU A 107 14.77 2.19 -7.64
N GLN A 108 16.09 2.06 -7.47
CA GLN A 108 16.87 1.03 -8.14
C GLN A 108 16.44 -0.38 -7.71
N THR A 109 16.19 -0.58 -6.41
CA THR A 109 15.71 -1.86 -5.89
C THR A 109 14.28 -2.15 -6.33
N LEU A 110 13.37 -1.18 -6.24
CA LEU A 110 11.98 -1.30 -6.68
C LEU A 110 11.87 -1.62 -8.18
N VAL A 111 12.63 -0.93 -9.03
CA VAL A 111 12.64 -1.19 -10.48
C VAL A 111 13.18 -2.59 -10.77
N LYS A 112 14.24 -3.03 -10.07
CA LYS A 112 14.76 -4.39 -10.21
C LYS A 112 13.70 -5.44 -9.84
N THR A 113 13.10 -5.33 -8.66
CA THR A 113 12.13 -6.32 -8.17
C THR A 113 10.81 -6.30 -8.97
N THR A 114 10.36 -5.13 -9.42
CA THR A 114 9.17 -5.00 -10.28
C THR A 114 9.41 -5.56 -11.67
N LEU A 115 10.59 -5.31 -12.27
CA LEU A 115 10.93 -5.88 -13.57
C LEU A 115 11.17 -7.39 -13.49
N GLU A 116 11.80 -7.89 -12.42
CA GLU A 116 11.99 -9.34 -12.21
C GLU A 116 10.64 -10.05 -12.00
N SER A 117 9.73 -9.49 -11.19
CA SER A 117 8.36 -10.04 -11.04
C SER A 117 7.54 -9.97 -12.34
N TYR A 118 7.68 -8.90 -13.13
CA TYR A 118 7.02 -8.77 -14.44
C TYR A 118 7.59 -9.72 -15.50
N VAL A 119 8.92 -9.94 -15.52
CA VAL A 119 9.59 -10.86 -16.45
C VAL A 119 9.36 -12.33 -16.05
N VAL A 120 9.19 -12.62 -14.76
CA VAL A 120 8.90 -13.97 -14.23
C VAL A 120 7.41 -14.31 -14.29
N GLY A 121 6.55 -13.38 -14.74
CA GLY A 121 5.16 -13.63 -15.13
C GLY A 121 5.03 -14.56 -16.36
N LYS A 122 5.47 -15.81 -16.24
CA LYS A 122 5.16 -16.88 -17.17
C LYS A 122 3.69 -17.28 -17.05
N PRO A 123 3.04 -17.70 -18.16
CA PRO A 123 1.64 -18.08 -18.15
C PRO A 123 1.46 -19.30 -17.25
N GLN A 124 0.52 -19.19 -16.31
CA GLN A 124 0.00 -20.33 -15.56
C GLN A 124 -0.82 -21.17 -16.56
N THR A 125 -0.26 -22.33 -16.92
CA THR A 125 -0.98 -23.45 -17.57
C THR A 125 -1.99 -24.08 -16.62
#